data_AF-A0A094DL41-F1
#
_entry.id   AF-A0A094DL41-F1
#
_cell.length_a   1.000
_cell.length_b   1.000
_cell.length_c   1.000
_cell.angle_alpha   90.00
_cell.angle_beta   90.00
_cell.angle_gamma   90.00
#
_symmetry.space_group_name_H-M   'P 1'
#
loop_
_entity.id
_entity.type
_entity.pdbx_description
1 polymer ?
#
loop_
_entity_poly.entity_id
_entity_poly.type
_entity_poly.pdbx_seq_one_letter_code
_entity_poly.pdbx_strand_id
1 'polypeptide(L)'
;MAPEPATRKGPNGELSAEKSAKCPDCFDHRLRYQITCARSQLGLTILPTDVKLITTPEDVYQWSILTPGRAALFSRQLSKHSIGAYIDLCNGVGVHFKAVLGKGAADYEPETRLVTTITAFEAPEKSREHPSSDAITFQLSAKEWREKFNTEVAKREALEMEMMGIKEENVDLLTEMQALRKTEATRTQHLEKAWEILTMSSRILQERASKATEDSQKLLRAAAYLKLESNPCVSSEVDSSI
;
A
#
# COMPACT_ATOMS: atom_id res chain seq x y z
N MET A 1 26.73 -7.87 -46.73
CA MET A 1 25.31 -8.24 -46.65
C MET A 1 25.07 -8.77 -45.25
N ALA A 2 24.77 -7.85 -44.34
CA ALA A 2 24.61 -8.07 -42.91
C ALA A 2 23.27 -7.42 -42.52
N PRO A 3 22.43 -8.04 -41.69
CA PRO A 3 21.12 -7.49 -41.37
C PRO A 3 21.20 -6.46 -40.24
N GLU A 4 20.45 -5.38 -40.42
CA GLU A 4 20.25 -4.28 -39.48
C GLU A 4 19.56 -4.70 -38.17
N PRO A 5 19.82 -4.01 -37.04
CA PRO A 5 19.17 -4.26 -35.77
C PRO A 5 17.85 -3.49 -35.61
N ALA A 6 16.78 -4.23 -35.30
CA ALA A 6 15.47 -3.68 -34.97
C ALA A 6 15.46 -3.02 -33.58
N THR A 7 15.13 -1.73 -33.56
CA THR A 7 14.80 -0.94 -32.37
C THR A 7 13.50 -1.43 -31.71
N ARG A 8 13.56 -1.80 -30.43
CA ARG A 8 12.40 -1.82 -29.52
C ARG A 8 12.66 -0.89 -28.35
N LYS A 9 11.95 0.24 -28.34
CA LYS A 9 11.72 1.06 -27.14
C LYS A 9 10.66 0.38 -26.27
N GLY A 10 10.97 0.18 -24.99
CA GLY A 10 10.04 -0.08 -23.89
C GLY A 10 10.57 0.64 -22.64
N PRO A 11 9.75 1.40 -21.91
CA PRO A 11 10.22 2.45 -21.00
C PRO A 11 10.48 1.95 -19.57
N ASN A 12 11.43 2.62 -18.90
CA ASN A 12 11.44 3.08 -17.50
C ASN A 12 10.74 2.16 -16.47
N GLY A 13 11.44 1.55 -15.50
CA GLY A 13 12.19 2.31 -14.51
C GLY A 13 11.25 3.01 -13.52
N GLU A 14 10.37 2.26 -12.84
CA GLU A 14 9.60 2.77 -11.71
C GLU A 14 10.10 2.11 -10.42
N LEU A 15 10.87 2.87 -9.65
CA LEU A 15 10.94 2.70 -8.20
C LEU A 15 9.52 2.89 -7.66
N SER A 16 8.99 1.85 -7.02
CA SER A 16 7.79 1.97 -6.20
C SER A 16 8.07 2.94 -5.04
N ALA A 17 7.77 4.21 -5.27
CA ALA A 17 7.55 5.18 -4.21
C ALA A 17 6.26 4.77 -3.50
N GLU A 18 6.43 4.13 -2.34
CA GLU A 18 5.39 3.84 -1.37
C GLU A 18 4.68 5.15 -1.01
N LYS A 19 3.54 5.40 -1.67
CA LYS A 19 2.67 6.54 -1.36
C LYS A 19 2.05 6.27 0.01
N SER A 20 2.68 6.83 1.04
CA SER A 20 2.08 7.05 2.35
C SER A 20 0.74 7.77 2.15
N ALA A 21 -0.35 7.01 2.18
CA ALA A 21 -1.71 7.51 2.17
C ALA A 21 -1.93 8.24 3.51
N LYS A 22 -1.62 9.53 3.50
CA LYS A 22 -1.75 10.42 4.64
C LYS A 22 -3.20 10.86 4.73
N CYS A 23 -3.86 10.43 5.81
CA CYS A 23 -5.28 10.61 6.10
C CYS A 23 -5.72 12.08 5.93
N PRO A 24 -6.70 12.39 5.06
CA PRO A 24 -7.21 13.75 4.84
C PRO A 24 -7.71 14.43 6.12
N ASP A 25 -8.25 13.65 7.07
CA ASP A 25 -8.85 14.18 8.30
C ASP A 25 -7.82 14.75 9.28
N CYS A 26 -6.57 14.27 9.23
CA CYS A 26 -5.48 14.81 10.05
C CYS A 26 -4.95 16.15 9.51
N PHE A 27 -5.07 16.40 8.21
CA PHE A 27 -4.54 17.61 7.56
C PHE A 27 -5.45 18.83 7.81
N ASP A 28 -6.76 18.63 7.78
CA ASP A 28 -7.76 19.67 8.07
C ASP A 28 -7.60 20.21 9.51
N HIS A 29 -7.30 19.33 10.48
CA HIS A 29 -7.16 19.75 11.87
C HIS A 29 -5.97 20.68 12.16
N ARG A 30 -4.87 20.55 11.41
CA ARG A 30 -3.68 21.39 11.57
C ARG A 30 -3.89 22.82 11.07
N LEU A 31 -4.65 22.99 9.99
CA LEU A 31 -5.03 24.29 9.46
C LEU A 31 -6.01 25.00 10.42
N ARG A 32 -6.94 24.24 11.02
CA ARG A 32 -7.88 24.77 12.03
C ARG A 32 -7.16 25.40 13.23
N TYR A 33 -6.04 24.84 13.70
CA TYR A 33 -5.29 25.35 14.85
C TYR A 33 -4.42 26.58 14.51
N GLN A 34 -3.80 26.63 13.33
CA GLN A 34 -2.92 27.77 12.98
C GLN A 34 -3.71 29.03 12.57
N ILE A 35 -4.85 28.88 11.89
CA ILE A 35 -5.71 30.03 11.55
C ILE A 35 -6.37 30.60 12.82
N THR A 36 -6.72 29.75 13.80
CA THR A 36 -7.23 30.23 15.09
C THR A 36 -6.18 30.94 15.95
N CYS A 37 -4.88 30.78 15.69
CA CYS A 37 -3.84 31.54 16.39
C CYS A 37 -3.80 33.02 15.96
N ALA A 38 -4.10 33.33 14.70
CA ALA A 38 -4.24 34.72 14.23
C ALA A 38 -5.44 35.46 14.85
N ARG A 39 -6.40 34.71 15.41
CA ARG A 39 -7.60 35.21 16.09
C ARG A 39 -7.27 36.08 17.31
N SER A 40 -6.16 35.80 17.99
CA SER A 40 -5.74 36.53 19.19
C SER A 40 -5.18 37.94 18.93
N GLN A 41 -4.74 38.25 17.70
CA GLN A 41 -4.15 39.56 17.39
C GLN A 41 -5.14 40.58 16.80
N LEU A 42 -6.27 40.12 16.23
CA LEU A 42 -7.21 40.98 15.51
C LEU A 42 -8.56 41.16 16.22
N GLY A 43 -8.85 40.36 17.24
CA GLY A 43 -10.16 40.39 17.92
C GLY A 43 -11.34 39.98 17.02
N LEU A 44 -11.06 39.32 15.88
CA LEU A 44 -12.05 38.88 14.90
C LEU A 44 -12.36 37.40 15.08
N THR A 45 -13.65 37.04 15.16
CA THR A 45 -14.09 35.63 15.12
C THR A 45 -14.38 35.23 13.68
N ILE A 46 -13.34 34.80 12.95
CA ILE A 46 -13.49 34.26 11.58
C ILE A 46 -13.58 32.73 11.67
N LEU A 47 -14.67 32.15 11.17
CA LEU A 47 -14.80 30.70 11.06
C LEU A 47 -13.87 30.17 9.96
N PRO A 48 -13.33 28.94 10.09
CA PRO A 48 -12.47 28.36 9.05
C PRO A 48 -13.10 28.35 7.65
N THR A 49 -14.43 28.20 7.57
CA THR A 49 -15.20 28.22 6.31
C THR A 49 -15.23 29.61 5.65
N ASP A 50 -15.05 30.67 6.43
CA ASP A 50 -15.14 32.06 5.97
C ASP A 50 -13.78 32.67 5.63
N VAL A 51 -12.70 31.86 5.69
CA VAL A 51 -11.35 32.29 5.36
C VAL A 51 -11.19 32.43 3.86
N LYS A 52 -11.15 33.67 3.39
CA LYS A 52 -10.78 34.07 2.03
C LYS A 52 -9.28 34.33 1.94
N LEU A 53 -8.63 33.78 0.91
CA LEU A 53 -7.25 34.15 0.55
C LEU A 53 -7.22 35.40 -0.31
N ILE A 54 -8.17 35.51 -1.25
CA ILE A 54 -8.37 36.74 -2.02
C ILE A 54 -9.40 37.58 -1.28
N THR A 55 -8.93 38.63 -0.60
CA THR A 55 -9.75 39.57 0.16
C THR A 55 -10.01 40.83 -0.68
N THR A 56 -11.24 41.36 -0.64
CA THR A 56 -11.60 42.67 -1.19
C THR A 56 -11.43 43.75 -0.12
N PRO A 57 -11.35 45.05 -0.49
CA PRO A 57 -11.22 46.13 0.51
C PRO A 57 -12.40 46.27 1.47
N GLU A 58 -13.55 45.70 1.11
CA GLU A 58 -14.76 45.61 1.93
C GLU A 58 -14.76 44.42 2.90
N ASP A 59 -13.80 43.49 2.79
CA ASP A 59 -13.68 42.39 3.75
C ASP A 59 -13.17 42.89 5.11
N VAL A 60 -13.60 42.20 6.17
CA VAL A 60 -13.32 42.53 7.58
C VAL A 60 -11.82 42.42 7.91
N TYR A 61 -11.08 41.65 7.12
CA TYR A 61 -9.64 41.51 7.22
C TYR A 61 -8.98 41.48 5.84
N GLN A 62 -7.71 41.85 5.79
CA GLN A 62 -6.83 41.74 4.63
C GLN A 62 -5.56 40.99 4.99
N TRP A 63 -4.90 40.41 3.99
CA TRP A 63 -3.59 39.81 4.18
C TRP A 63 -2.46 40.83 4.01
N SER A 64 -1.65 41.00 5.05
CA SER A 64 -0.37 41.68 5.00
C SER A 64 0.72 40.65 4.73
N ILE A 65 1.32 40.69 3.54
CA ILE A 65 2.40 39.79 3.14
C ILE A 65 3.73 40.40 3.58
N LEU A 66 4.40 39.75 4.54
CA LEU A 66 5.67 40.19 5.12
C LEU A 66 6.87 39.74 4.26
N THR A 67 6.73 38.66 3.49
CA THR A 67 7.78 38.13 2.63
C THR A 67 7.43 38.31 1.14
N PRO A 68 8.18 39.13 0.37
CA PRO A 68 7.85 39.48 -1.01
C PRO A 68 7.66 38.30 -1.98
N GLY A 69 8.32 37.16 -1.74
CA GLY A 69 8.20 35.96 -2.57
C GLY A 69 6.96 35.08 -2.30
N ARG A 70 6.17 35.38 -1.26
CA ARG A 70 5.01 34.56 -0.86
C ARG A 70 3.68 35.10 -1.37
N ALA A 71 3.67 36.25 -2.05
CA ALA A 71 2.47 36.89 -2.57
C ALA A 71 1.69 36.01 -3.58
N ALA A 72 2.40 35.13 -4.32
CA ALA A 72 1.78 34.24 -5.28
C ALA A 72 0.74 33.28 -4.67
N LEU A 73 0.87 32.96 -3.36
CA LEU A 73 -0.10 32.13 -2.63
C LEU A 73 -1.47 32.81 -2.49
N PHE A 74 -1.54 34.14 -2.61
CA PHE A 74 -2.77 34.93 -2.49
C PHE A 74 -3.40 35.29 -3.85
N SER A 75 -2.91 34.70 -4.94
CA SER A 75 -3.45 34.94 -6.29
C SER A 75 -4.65 34.04 -6.64
N ARG A 76 -4.95 33.04 -5.82
CA ARG A 76 -5.98 32.02 -6.04
C ARG A 76 -6.68 31.67 -4.72
N GLN A 77 -7.93 31.24 -4.79
CA GLN A 77 -8.65 30.71 -3.62
C GLN A 77 -8.17 29.30 -3.24
N LEU A 78 -8.41 28.89 -1.99
CA LEU A 78 -7.96 27.62 -1.41
C LEU A 78 -8.28 26.39 -2.27
N SER A 79 -9.48 26.35 -2.88
CA SER A 79 -9.91 25.24 -3.73
C SER A 79 -9.07 25.04 -5.00
N LYS A 80 -8.27 26.04 -5.38
CA LYS A 80 -7.42 26.03 -6.59
C LYS A 80 -5.94 25.86 -6.28
N HIS A 81 -5.57 25.67 -5.01
CA HIS A 81 -4.20 25.45 -4.57
C HIS A 81 -3.85 23.97 -4.55
N SER A 82 -2.57 23.66 -4.80
CA SER A 82 -2.04 22.31 -4.59
C SER A 82 -1.89 22.03 -3.10
N ILE A 83 -1.80 20.74 -2.74
CA ILE A 83 -1.52 20.31 -1.36
C ILE A 83 -0.21 20.94 -0.83
N GLY A 84 0.79 21.13 -1.69
CA GLY A 84 2.04 21.81 -1.31
C GLY A 84 1.84 23.28 -0.96
N ALA A 85 1.04 24.01 -1.74
CA ALA A 85 0.69 25.40 -1.44
C ALA A 85 -0.12 25.54 -0.14
N TYR A 86 -0.96 24.55 0.18
CA TYR A 86 -1.67 24.49 1.45
C TYR A 86 -0.75 24.30 2.66
N ILE A 87 0.28 23.45 2.54
CA ILE A 87 1.29 23.27 3.58
C ILE A 87 2.07 24.57 3.81
N ASP A 88 2.47 25.24 2.73
CA ASP A 88 3.15 26.53 2.79
C ASP A 88 2.26 27.62 3.42
N LEU A 89 0.96 27.59 3.14
CA LEU A 89 -0.01 28.48 3.78
C LEU A 89 -0.10 28.21 5.28
N CYS A 90 -0.24 26.95 5.70
CA CYS A 90 -0.30 26.57 7.12
C CYS A 90 0.94 27.07 7.88
N ASN A 91 2.13 26.83 7.32
CA ASN A 91 3.38 27.13 8.00
C ASN A 91 3.76 28.62 7.94
N GLY A 92 3.16 29.37 7.00
CA GLY A 92 3.49 30.77 6.76
C GLY A 92 2.66 31.78 7.54
N VAL A 93 1.49 31.40 8.09
CA VAL A 93 0.65 32.29 8.90
C VAL A 93 1.45 32.78 10.13
N GLY A 94 1.50 34.09 10.34
CA GLY A 94 2.22 34.71 11.46
C GLY A 94 3.74 34.87 11.23
N VAL A 95 4.31 34.21 10.22
CA VAL A 95 5.74 34.29 9.88
C VAL A 95 5.95 35.09 8.59
N HIS A 96 5.30 34.67 7.50
CA HIS A 96 5.44 35.25 6.17
C HIS A 96 4.30 36.18 5.77
N PHE A 97 3.15 36.03 6.41
CA PHE A 97 1.98 36.87 6.20
C PHE A 97 1.09 36.82 7.43
N LYS A 98 0.35 37.90 7.65
CA LYS A 98 -0.60 38.02 8.77
C LYS A 98 -1.89 38.66 8.28
N ALA A 99 -3.00 38.30 8.88
CA ALA A 99 -4.22 39.05 8.69
C ALA A 99 -4.11 40.40 9.41
N VAL A 100 -4.68 41.45 8.83
CA VAL A 100 -4.80 42.80 9.39
C VAL A 100 -6.24 43.27 9.22
N LEU A 101 -6.70 44.19 10.07
CA LEU A 101 -8.04 44.75 9.95
C LEU A 101 -8.23 45.44 8.59
N GLY A 102 -9.27 45.02 7.87
CA GLY A 102 -9.66 45.60 6.59
C GLY A 102 -10.53 46.84 6.78
N LYS A 103 -10.69 47.65 5.73
CA LYS A 103 -11.49 48.89 5.78
C LYS A 103 -12.98 48.61 6.00
N GLY A 104 -13.45 47.42 5.62
CA GLY A 104 -14.79 46.92 5.91
C GLY A 104 -15.06 46.57 7.37
N ALA A 105 -14.06 46.62 8.25
CA ALA A 105 -14.25 46.44 9.69
C ALA A 105 -14.80 47.69 10.42
N ALA A 106 -15.04 48.81 9.71
CA ALA A 106 -15.51 50.06 10.31
C ALA A 106 -16.88 49.95 11.01
N ASP A 107 -17.71 48.97 10.61
CA ASP A 107 -19.03 48.70 11.22
C ASP A 107 -19.00 47.51 12.20
N TYR A 108 -17.83 46.88 12.39
CA TYR A 108 -17.66 45.81 13.36
C TYR A 108 -17.31 46.45 14.70
N GLU A 109 -18.26 46.47 15.64
CA GLU A 109 -17.93 46.77 17.05
C GLU A 109 -16.89 45.73 17.49
N PRO A 110 -15.62 46.12 17.72
CA PRO A 110 -14.70 45.23 18.39
C PRO A 110 -15.31 45.01 19.77
N GLU A 111 -15.43 43.77 20.21
CA GLU A 111 -15.85 43.45 21.57
C GLU A 111 -15.00 44.30 22.54
N THR A 112 -15.64 45.35 23.05
CA THR A 112 -14.99 46.55 23.60
C THR A 112 -14.47 46.20 24.98
N ARG A 113 -13.29 45.58 25.07
CA ARG A 113 -12.59 45.43 26.36
C ARG A 113 -11.09 45.11 26.37
N LEU A 114 -10.35 45.27 25.28
CA LEU A 114 -8.89 44.98 25.30
C LEU A 114 -7.97 46.00 24.61
N VAL A 115 -8.46 47.16 24.16
CA VAL A 115 -7.62 48.15 23.44
C VAL A 115 -6.95 49.17 24.37
N THR A 116 -7.37 49.32 25.63
CA THR A 116 -6.79 50.36 26.52
C THR A 116 -5.48 49.94 27.22
N THR A 117 -4.97 48.72 27.01
CA THR A 117 -3.86 48.19 27.85
C THR A 117 -2.47 48.23 27.18
N ILE A 118 -2.36 48.42 25.87
CA ILE A 118 -1.06 48.23 25.18
C ILE A 118 -0.09 49.43 25.40
N THR A 119 -0.59 50.62 25.73
CA THR A 119 0.28 51.78 26.07
C THR A 119 0.76 51.81 27.53
N ALA A 120 0.38 50.83 28.37
CA ALA A 120 0.74 50.81 29.79
C ALA A 120 1.92 49.86 30.13
N PHE A 121 2.54 49.23 29.14
CA PHE A 121 3.59 48.21 29.35
C PHE A 121 4.98 48.74 29.71
N GLU A 122 5.13 50.05 29.99
CA GLU A 122 6.38 50.66 30.47
C GLU A 122 6.36 51.04 31.96
N ALA A 123 5.41 50.52 32.74
CA ALA A 123 5.45 50.65 34.20
C ALA A 123 5.93 49.32 34.84
N PRO A 124 6.99 49.32 35.67
CA PRO A 124 7.42 48.11 36.37
C PRO A 124 6.42 47.77 37.49
N GLU A 125 5.39 46.98 37.18
CA GLU A 125 4.46 46.48 38.19
C GLU A 125 5.12 45.38 39.03
N LYS A 126 5.69 45.80 40.16
CA LYS A 126 5.83 44.97 41.36
C LYS A 126 4.45 44.81 42.00
N SER A 127 3.73 43.73 41.70
CA SER A 127 2.85 43.13 42.72
C SER A 127 2.24 41.80 42.32
N ARG A 128 2.44 40.83 43.23
CA ARG A 128 1.58 39.69 43.58
C ARG A 128 1.41 38.55 42.57
N GLU A 129 2.13 37.48 42.90
CA GLU A 129 1.88 36.08 42.59
C GLU A 129 0.44 35.65 42.96
N HIS A 130 -0.51 35.83 42.05
CA HIS A 130 -1.70 34.98 42.00
C HIS A 130 -1.89 34.52 40.56
N PRO A 131 -1.76 33.22 40.26
CA PRO A 131 -2.02 32.74 38.92
C PRO A 131 -3.49 32.98 38.61
N SER A 132 -3.75 33.80 37.58
CA SER A 132 -5.09 34.00 37.03
C SER A 132 -5.76 32.64 36.79
N SER A 133 -7.07 32.54 37.06
CA SER A 133 -7.89 31.35 36.80
C SER A 133 -7.70 30.79 35.38
N ASP A 134 -7.46 31.68 34.41
CA ASP A 134 -7.22 31.30 33.01
C ASP A 134 -5.87 30.61 32.84
N ALA A 135 -4.81 31.08 33.51
CA ALA A 135 -3.48 30.48 33.45
C ALA A 135 -3.48 29.04 34.01
N ILE A 136 -4.26 28.78 35.06
CA ILE A 136 -4.43 27.45 35.66
C ILE A 136 -5.18 26.53 34.68
N THR A 137 -6.23 27.04 34.05
CA THR A 137 -7.04 26.29 33.06
C THR A 137 -6.22 25.92 31.82
N PHE A 138 -5.43 26.86 31.30
CA PHE A 138 -4.51 26.59 30.18
C PHE A 138 -3.46 25.54 30.56
N GLN A 139 -2.87 25.63 31.75
CA GLN A 139 -1.85 24.68 32.19
C GLN A 139 -2.39 23.25 32.36
N LEU A 140 -3.62 23.12 32.89
CA LEU A 140 -4.35 21.86 32.96
C LEU A 140 -4.62 21.27 31.58
N SER A 141 -5.12 22.08 30.64
CA SER A 141 -5.36 21.63 29.26
C SER A 141 -4.06 21.19 28.56
N ALA A 142 -2.96 21.89 28.78
CA ALA A 142 -1.66 21.54 28.22
C ALA A 142 -1.13 20.21 28.81
N LYS A 143 -1.40 19.94 30.10
CA LYS A 143 -1.04 18.67 30.73
C LYS A 143 -1.85 17.52 30.16
N GLU A 144 -3.15 17.70 30.00
CA GLU A 144 -4.06 16.71 29.40
C GLU A 144 -3.65 16.39 27.94
N TRP A 145 -3.31 17.41 27.16
CA TRP A 145 -2.83 17.23 25.79
C TRP A 145 -1.50 16.48 25.72
N ARG A 146 -0.56 16.75 26.63
CA ARG A 146 0.70 15.99 26.72
C ARG A 146 0.45 14.52 27.01
N GLU A 147 -0.46 14.21 27.92
CA GLU A 147 -0.80 12.83 28.27
C GLU A 147 -1.48 12.11 27.11
N LYS A 148 -2.43 12.76 26.42
CA LYS A 148 -3.05 12.26 25.19
C LYS A 148 -2.03 12.01 24.07
N PHE A 149 -1.09 12.93 23.88
CA PHE A 149 -0.04 12.75 22.88
C PHE A 149 0.88 11.58 23.23
N ASN A 150 1.34 11.47 24.48
CA ASN A 150 2.22 10.40 24.90
C ASN A 150 1.55 9.01 24.78
N THR A 151 0.27 8.90 25.13
CA THR A 151 -0.48 7.65 24.97
C THR A 151 -0.68 7.28 23.50
N GLU A 152 -0.90 8.26 22.63
CA GLU A 152 -0.98 8.05 21.18
C GLU A 152 0.39 7.62 20.59
N VAL A 153 1.49 8.23 21.04
CA VAL A 153 2.84 7.83 20.65
C VAL A 153 3.13 6.38 21.05
N ALA A 154 2.83 6.00 22.30
CA ALA A 154 3.04 4.63 22.78
C ALA A 154 2.22 3.60 21.96
N LYS A 155 0.99 3.93 21.57
CA LYS A 155 0.17 3.07 20.70
C LYS A 155 0.80 2.89 19.32
N ARG A 156 1.34 3.97 18.73
CA ARG A 156 2.00 3.90 17.42
C ARG A 156 3.27 3.09 17.46
N GLU A 157 4.09 3.27 18.49
CA GLU A 157 5.31 2.49 18.68
C GLU A 157 5.00 1.00 18.87
N ALA A 158 3.96 0.65 19.62
CA ALA A 158 3.51 -0.73 19.76
C ALA A 158 3.08 -1.35 18.42
N LEU A 159 2.26 -0.64 17.64
CA LEU A 159 1.84 -1.10 16.31
C LEU A 159 3.00 -1.22 15.33
N GLU A 160 4.01 -0.33 15.43
CA GLU A 160 5.19 -0.40 14.59
C GLU A 160 6.06 -1.63 14.91
N MET A 161 6.21 -1.96 16.20
CA MET A 161 6.88 -3.20 16.61
C MET A 161 6.14 -4.45 16.13
N GLU A 162 4.81 -4.51 16.27
CA GLU A 162 4.01 -5.62 15.74
C GLU A 162 4.12 -5.74 14.22
N MET A 163 4.07 -4.61 13.51
CA MET A 163 4.22 -4.58 12.06
C MET A 163 5.61 -5.05 11.62
N MET A 164 6.67 -4.70 12.35
CA MET A 164 8.01 -5.22 12.08
C MET A 164 8.09 -6.73 12.28
N GLY A 165 7.50 -7.27 13.35
CA GLY A 165 7.43 -8.73 13.58
C GLY A 165 6.67 -9.46 12.48
N ILE A 166 5.49 -8.97 12.10
CA ILE A 166 4.71 -9.54 10.99
C ILE A 166 5.49 -9.47 9.67
N LYS A 167 6.26 -8.40 9.43
CA LYS A 167 7.10 -8.29 8.22
C LYS A 167 8.21 -9.33 8.22
N GLU A 168 8.85 -9.58 9.35
CA GLU A 168 9.88 -10.62 9.50
C GLU A 168 9.30 -12.01 9.24
N GLU A 169 8.20 -12.37 9.91
CA GLU A 169 7.51 -13.66 9.71
C GLU A 169 7.09 -13.88 8.25
N ASN A 170 6.65 -12.82 7.56
CA ASN A 170 6.29 -12.91 6.14
C ASN A 170 7.50 -13.20 5.25
N VAL A 171 8.69 -12.68 5.58
CA VAL A 171 9.92 -12.98 4.83
C VAL A 171 10.32 -14.44 5.03
N ASP A 172 10.22 -14.95 6.26
CA ASP A 172 10.52 -16.34 6.59
C ASP A 172 9.56 -17.32 5.88
N LEU A 173 8.25 -17.07 5.97
CA LEU A 173 7.22 -17.86 5.30
C LEU A 173 7.42 -17.87 3.78
N LEU A 174 7.76 -16.73 3.18
CA LEU A 174 8.01 -16.64 1.75
C LEU A 174 9.23 -17.46 1.34
N THR A 175 10.27 -17.48 2.19
CA THR A 175 11.48 -18.28 1.97
C THR A 175 11.17 -19.78 2.06
N GLU A 176 10.40 -20.21 3.06
CA GLU A 176 9.97 -21.59 3.22
C GLU A 176 9.11 -22.06 2.04
N MET A 177 8.13 -21.24 1.61
CA MET A 177 7.30 -21.53 0.45
C MET A 177 8.13 -21.74 -0.82
N GLN A 178 9.18 -20.95 -1.02
CA GLN A 178 10.08 -21.13 -2.17
C GLN A 178 10.88 -22.43 -2.08
N ALA A 179 11.35 -22.81 -0.89
CA ALA A 179 12.05 -24.07 -0.67
C ALA A 179 11.13 -25.29 -0.92
N LEU A 180 9.89 -25.22 -0.44
CA LEU A 180 8.88 -26.25 -0.69
C LEU A 180 8.56 -26.39 -2.18
N ARG A 181 8.37 -25.28 -2.90
CA ARG A 181 8.14 -25.32 -4.36
C ARG A 181 9.30 -25.96 -5.13
N LYS A 182 10.55 -25.69 -4.74
CA LYS A 182 11.72 -26.33 -5.35
C LYS A 182 11.72 -27.84 -5.10
N THR A 183 11.39 -28.25 -3.87
CA THR A 183 11.33 -29.67 -3.47
C THR A 183 10.20 -30.40 -4.18
N GLU A 184 9.05 -29.74 -4.36
CA GLU A 184 7.94 -30.30 -5.11
C GLU A 184 8.28 -30.44 -6.60
N ALA A 185 8.96 -29.45 -7.19
CA ALA A 185 9.38 -29.52 -8.58
C ALA A 185 10.33 -30.70 -8.85
N THR A 186 11.31 -30.95 -7.95
CA THR A 186 12.20 -32.11 -8.09
C THR A 186 11.43 -33.42 -7.94
N ARG A 187 10.50 -33.51 -6.98
CA ARG A 187 9.64 -34.68 -6.80
C ARG A 187 8.80 -34.98 -8.05
N THR A 188 8.19 -33.97 -8.66
CA THR A 188 7.41 -34.11 -9.89
C THR A 188 8.28 -34.61 -11.04
N GLN A 189 9.48 -34.05 -11.23
CA GLN A 189 10.42 -34.52 -12.24
C GLN A 189 10.83 -35.99 -12.03
N HIS A 190 11.04 -36.40 -10.77
CA HIS A 190 11.33 -37.81 -10.46
C HIS A 190 10.16 -38.74 -10.79
N LEU A 191 8.93 -38.30 -10.50
CA LEU A 191 7.73 -39.06 -10.84
C LEU A 191 7.57 -39.19 -12.36
N GLU A 192 7.79 -38.13 -13.13
CA GLU A 192 7.74 -38.18 -14.61
C GLU A 192 8.73 -39.20 -15.16
N LYS A 193 9.98 -39.20 -14.70
CA LYS A 193 10.99 -40.20 -15.10
C LYS A 193 10.55 -41.62 -14.75
N ALA A 194 9.99 -41.83 -13.55
CA ALA A 194 9.50 -43.14 -13.14
C ALA A 194 8.33 -43.61 -14.03
N TRP A 195 7.44 -42.69 -14.39
CA TRP A 195 6.34 -42.96 -15.33
C TRP A 195 6.85 -43.33 -16.71
N GLU A 196 7.82 -42.62 -17.27
CA GLU A 196 8.45 -42.96 -18.56
C GLU A 196 9.03 -44.38 -18.55
N ILE A 197 9.77 -44.74 -17.51
CA ILE A 197 10.34 -46.07 -17.33
C ILE A 197 9.25 -47.13 -17.26
N LEU A 198 8.18 -46.88 -16.49
CA LEU A 198 7.05 -47.80 -16.35
C LEU A 198 6.33 -48.00 -17.69
N THR A 199 6.06 -46.92 -18.42
CA THR A 199 5.43 -46.96 -19.74
C THR A 199 6.28 -47.75 -20.75
N MET A 200 7.59 -47.51 -20.78
CA MET A 200 8.50 -48.27 -21.64
C MET A 200 8.51 -49.76 -21.27
N SER A 201 8.57 -50.08 -19.98
CA SER A 201 8.59 -51.45 -19.48
C SER A 201 7.28 -52.19 -19.79
N SER A 202 6.14 -51.52 -19.62
CA SER A 202 4.82 -52.05 -19.98
C SER A 202 4.75 -52.41 -21.46
N ARG A 203 5.23 -51.52 -22.35
CA ARG A 203 5.29 -51.79 -23.80
C ARG A 203 6.13 -53.01 -24.13
N ILE A 204 7.33 -53.14 -23.54
CA ILE A 204 8.22 -54.28 -23.77
C ILE A 204 7.56 -55.59 -23.31
N LEU A 205 6.90 -55.58 -22.15
CA LEU A 205 6.20 -56.74 -21.62
C LEU A 205 5.03 -57.14 -22.52
N GLN A 206 4.26 -56.16 -23.02
CA GLN A 206 3.16 -56.41 -23.95
C GLN A 206 3.66 -57.05 -25.26
N GLU A 207 4.75 -56.53 -25.83
CA GLU A 207 5.36 -57.07 -27.05
C GLU A 207 5.83 -58.52 -26.84
N ARG A 208 6.49 -58.80 -25.72
CA ARG A 208 6.92 -60.17 -25.36
C ARG A 208 5.73 -61.11 -25.17
N ALA A 209 4.66 -60.66 -24.53
CA ALA A 209 3.45 -61.45 -24.33
C ALA A 209 2.76 -61.78 -25.67
N SER A 210 2.64 -60.80 -26.57
CA SER A 210 2.10 -61.01 -27.91
C SER A 210 2.92 -62.02 -28.70
N LYS A 211 4.26 -61.90 -28.67
CA LYS A 211 5.16 -62.86 -29.33
C LYS A 211 5.04 -64.28 -28.75
N ALA A 212 5.02 -64.40 -27.42
CA ALA A 212 4.86 -65.70 -26.76
C ALA A 212 3.51 -66.37 -27.11
N THR A 213 2.45 -65.58 -27.27
CA THR A 213 1.14 -66.08 -27.70
C THR A 213 1.18 -66.57 -29.15
N GLU A 214 1.84 -65.82 -30.04
CA GLU A 214 2.03 -66.23 -31.44
C GLU A 214 2.84 -67.55 -31.53
N ASP A 215 3.93 -67.65 -30.78
CA ASP A 215 4.78 -68.85 -30.75
C ASP A 215 4.01 -70.06 -30.18
N SER A 216 3.21 -69.86 -29.13
CA SER A 216 2.32 -70.90 -28.59
C SER A 216 1.30 -71.37 -29.62
N GLN A 217 0.71 -70.44 -30.39
CA GLN A 217 -0.25 -70.79 -31.45
C GLN A 217 0.41 -71.58 -32.58
N LYS A 218 1.64 -71.23 -32.97
CA LYS A 218 2.43 -72.00 -33.96
C LYS A 218 2.70 -73.42 -33.49
N LEU A 219 3.11 -73.60 -32.23
CA LEU A 219 3.34 -74.92 -31.63
C LEU A 219 2.06 -75.76 -31.61
N LEU A 220 0.92 -75.17 -31.23
CA LEU A 220 -0.38 -75.85 -31.24
C LEU A 220 -0.76 -76.33 -32.65
N ARG A 221 -0.55 -75.50 -33.68
CA ARG A 221 -0.80 -75.89 -35.08
C ARG A 221 0.12 -77.03 -35.51
N ALA A 222 1.42 -76.95 -35.22
CA ALA A 222 2.38 -78.01 -35.56
C ALA A 222 2.02 -79.35 -34.89
N ALA A 223 1.64 -79.32 -33.60
CA ALA A 223 1.20 -80.51 -32.88
C ALA A 223 -0.07 -81.13 -33.49
N ALA A 224 -1.00 -80.32 -33.98
CA ALA A 224 -2.19 -80.80 -34.67
C ALA A 224 -1.84 -81.54 -35.98
N TYR A 225 -0.91 -81.01 -36.79
CA TYR A 225 -0.44 -81.67 -38.01
C TYR A 225 0.21 -83.02 -37.74
N LEU A 226 1.10 -83.12 -36.75
CA LEU A 226 1.74 -84.38 -36.38
C LEU A 226 0.73 -85.45 -35.90
N LYS A 227 -0.32 -85.01 -35.21
CA LYS A 227 -1.41 -85.89 -34.75
C LYS A 227 -2.23 -86.44 -35.92
N LEU A 228 -2.38 -85.67 -37.01
CA LEU A 228 -3.04 -86.12 -38.25
C LEU A 228 -2.21 -87.13 -39.05
N GLU A 229 -0.88 -86.96 -39.10
CA GLU A 229 0.04 -87.93 -39.75
C GLU A 229 0.16 -89.26 -38.98
N SER A 230 -0.06 -89.25 -37.66
CA SER A 230 0.09 -90.45 -36.81
C SER A 230 -1.15 -91.36 -36.78
N ASN A 231 -2.21 -91.06 -37.55
CA ASN A 231 -3.32 -91.99 -37.74
C ASN A 231 -2.91 -93.07 -38.76
N PRO A 232 -2.75 -94.34 -38.36
CA PRO A 232 -2.39 -95.38 -39.31
C PRO A 232 -3.57 -95.60 -40.26
N CYS A 233 -3.32 -95.45 -41.56
CA CYS A 233 -4.20 -95.99 -42.60
C CYS A 233 -4.43 -97.46 -42.28
N VAL A 234 -5.59 -97.77 -41.71
CA VAL A 234 -6.14 -99.12 -41.70
C VAL A 234 -6.37 -99.46 -43.16
N SER A 235 -5.37 -100.12 -43.74
CA SER A 235 -5.46 -100.72 -45.06
C SER A 235 -6.46 -101.86 -44.89
N SER A 236 -7.72 -101.60 -45.24
CA SER A 236 -8.74 -102.63 -45.31
C SER A 236 -8.36 -103.57 -46.45
N GLU A 237 -7.71 -104.67 -46.10
CA GLU A 237 -7.52 -105.82 -46.96
C GLU A 237 -8.89 -106.44 -47.18
N VAL A 238 -9.42 -106.25 -48.39
CA VAL A 238 -10.68 -106.82 -48.85
C VAL A 238 -10.37 -108.23 -49.32
N ASP A 239 -10.57 -109.22 -48.46
CA ASP A 239 -10.66 -110.61 -48.90
C ASP A 239 -12.10 -110.91 -49.34
N SER A 240 -12.29 -110.92 -50.65
CA SER A 240 -13.38 -111.61 -51.34
C SER A 240 -12.93 -113.02 -51.71
N SER A 241 -13.63 -114.05 -51.23
CA SER A 241 -13.98 -115.29 -51.97
C SER A 241 -14.78 -116.21 -51.04
N ILE A 242 -16.06 -116.49 -51.38
CA ILE A 242 -16.59 -117.77 -51.92
C ILE A 242 -16.62 -118.89 -50.87
#